data_AF-A0A945XBJ1-F1
#
_entry.id   AF-A0A945XBJ1-F1
#
_cell.length_a   1.000
_cell.length_b   1.000
_cell.length_c   1.000
_cell.angle_alpha   90.00
_cell.angle_beta   90.00
_cell.angle_gamma   90.00
#
_symmetry.space_group_name_H-M   'P 1'
#
loop_
_entity.id
_entity.type
_entity.pdbx_description
1 polymer ?
#
loop_
_entity_poly.entity_id
_entity_poly.type
_entity_poly.pdbx_seq_one_letter_code
_entity_poly.pdbx_strand_id
1 'polypeptide(L)'
;MGLLDGMKTESAAPAENAGDQASPEEQEKFDDVVHTAMALLFEEKSSKKVLQALKSAKDPVQTVASIAVGLGEAYEKRKGDIPDEVAGPVAAEVVEMIYDYGEKAGVLEATEEDMENTLYKVYEIWGGEHQQGIDRERNAIQAGFNQIPDDVVSQAVSHIANRPASITSGVQQAARAY
;
A
#
# COMPACT_ATOMS: atom_id res chain seq x y z
N MET A 1 -28.92 -7.51 -62.10
CA MET A 1 -27.51 -7.17 -62.43
C MET A 1 -27.32 -5.74 -61.97
N GLY A 2 -26.59 -5.38 -60.92
CA GLY A 2 -25.48 -6.02 -60.24
C GLY A 2 -24.32 -5.02 -60.20
N LEU A 3 -23.87 -4.67 -58.98
CA LEU A 3 -22.58 -4.06 -58.64
C LEU A 3 -22.46 -2.52 -58.79
N LEU A 4 -22.88 -1.78 -57.74
CA LEU A 4 -22.11 -0.64 -57.25
C LEU A 4 -21.24 -1.17 -56.12
N ASP A 5 -19.99 -1.42 -56.47
CA ASP A 5 -18.95 -2.00 -55.63
C ASP A 5 -18.54 -0.99 -54.56
N GLY A 6 -18.45 -1.49 -53.32
CA GLY A 6 -18.20 -0.69 -52.14
C GLY A 6 -16.71 -0.38 -52.01
N MET A 7 -16.38 0.90 -51.94
CA MET A 7 -15.18 1.36 -51.24
C MET A 7 -15.62 2.34 -50.16
N LYS A 8 -16.19 1.76 -49.10
CA LYS A 8 -16.21 2.41 -47.80
C LYS A 8 -14.82 2.22 -47.23
N THR A 9 -14.03 3.28 -47.26
CA THR A 9 -12.82 3.43 -46.46
C THR A 9 -13.22 3.43 -44.99
N GLU A 10 -13.43 2.25 -44.41
CA GLU A 10 -13.35 2.09 -42.96
C GLU A 10 -11.86 2.00 -42.63
N SER A 11 -11.27 3.17 -42.49
CA SER A 11 -10.02 3.36 -41.76
C SER A 11 -10.29 2.88 -40.34
N ALA A 12 -10.03 1.61 -40.08
CA ALA A 12 -9.90 1.09 -38.73
C ALA A 12 -8.71 1.83 -38.12
N ALA A 13 -9.00 2.90 -37.39
CA ALA A 13 -8.03 3.49 -36.48
C ALA A 13 -7.60 2.37 -35.51
N PRO A 14 -6.29 2.17 -35.29
CA PRO A 14 -5.84 1.30 -34.21
C PRO A 14 -6.37 1.89 -32.91
N ALA A 15 -7.07 1.09 -32.13
CA ALA A 15 -7.47 1.44 -30.77
C ALA A 15 -6.21 1.50 -29.89
N GLU A 16 -5.45 2.58 -30.01
CA GLU A 16 -4.46 3.00 -29.03
C GLU A 16 -5.20 3.62 -27.85
N ASN A 17 -5.43 2.81 -26.80
CA ASN A 17 -5.51 3.15 -25.36
C ASN A 17 -6.28 2.06 -24.61
N ALA A 18 -5.69 0.85 -24.52
CA ALA A 18 -5.99 -0.08 -23.44
C ALA A 18 -4.84 0.04 -22.43
N GLY A 19 -4.79 1.17 -21.73
CA GLY A 19 -3.78 1.42 -20.69
C GLY A 19 -4.10 0.61 -19.44
N ASP A 20 -3.08 -0.07 -18.91
CA ASP A 20 -2.81 -0.49 -17.52
C ASP A 20 -3.96 -0.41 -16.49
N GLN A 21 -5.13 -0.94 -16.79
CA GLN A 21 -6.16 -1.15 -15.78
C GLN A 21 -5.92 -2.50 -15.11
N ALA A 22 -5.65 -2.46 -13.80
CA ALA A 22 -5.60 -3.65 -12.97
C ALA A 22 -6.83 -4.52 -13.21
N SER A 23 -6.61 -5.81 -13.40
CA SER A 23 -7.68 -6.80 -13.50
C SER A 23 -8.49 -6.84 -12.19
N PRO A 24 -9.75 -7.32 -12.23
CA PRO A 24 -10.54 -7.46 -11.01
C PRO A 24 -9.87 -8.32 -9.93
N GLU A 25 -9.07 -9.31 -10.34
CA GLU A 25 -8.33 -10.17 -9.41
C GLU A 25 -7.14 -9.43 -8.77
N GLU A 26 -6.40 -8.62 -9.54
CA GLU A 26 -5.33 -7.77 -9.02
C GLU A 26 -5.89 -6.71 -8.06
N GLN A 27 -7.04 -6.12 -8.37
CA GLN A 27 -7.71 -5.18 -7.47
C GLN A 27 -8.13 -5.84 -6.16
N GLU A 28 -8.67 -7.06 -6.20
CA GLU A 28 -9.05 -7.80 -4.98
C GLU A 28 -7.84 -8.11 -4.09
N LYS A 29 -6.71 -8.49 -4.71
CA LYS A 29 -5.44 -8.72 -4.01
C LYS A 29 -4.90 -7.43 -3.41
N PHE A 30 -4.88 -6.35 -4.18
CA PHE A 30 -4.50 -5.03 -3.69
C PHE A 30 -5.35 -4.62 -2.48
N ASP A 31 -6.67 -4.74 -2.59
CA ASP A 31 -7.62 -4.36 -1.53
C ASP A 31 -7.42 -5.22 -0.26
N ASP A 32 -7.22 -6.54 -0.37
CA ASP A 32 -6.99 -7.41 0.81
C ASP A 32 -5.70 -7.02 1.53
N VAL A 33 -4.62 -6.74 0.80
CA VAL A 33 -3.32 -6.35 1.38
C VAL A 33 -3.43 -4.99 2.07
N VAL A 34 -3.98 -3.98 1.38
CA VAL A 34 -4.13 -2.62 1.93
C VAL A 34 -5.06 -2.60 3.14
N HIS A 35 -6.21 -3.27 3.07
CA HIS A 35 -7.14 -3.33 4.21
C HIS A 35 -6.53 -4.06 5.41
N THR A 36 -5.74 -5.11 5.17
CA THR A 36 -5.04 -5.81 6.24
C THR A 36 -3.94 -4.94 6.85
N ALA A 37 -3.15 -4.24 6.03
CA ALA A 37 -2.15 -3.30 6.51
C ALA A 37 -2.79 -2.17 7.33
N MET A 38 -3.91 -1.64 6.87
CA MET A 38 -4.72 -0.66 7.60
C MET A 38 -5.19 -1.22 8.95
N ALA A 39 -5.77 -2.42 8.97
CA ALA A 39 -6.21 -3.07 10.20
C ALA A 39 -5.07 -3.26 11.21
N LEU A 40 -3.87 -3.64 10.74
CA LEU A 40 -2.69 -3.80 11.58
C LEU A 40 -2.14 -2.47 12.09
N LEU A 41 -2.10 -1.44 11.24
CA LEU A 41 -1.60 -0.10 11.58
C LEU A 41 -2.47 0.57 12.66
N PHE A 42 -3.80 0.45 12.54
CA PHE A 42 -4.76 1.10 13.43
C PHE A 42 -5.18 0.28 14.65
N GLU A 43 -4.70 -0.96 14.80
CA GLU A 43 -4.91 -1.72 16.03
C GLU A 43 -4.27 -0.98 17.23
N GLU A 44 -4.92 -1.00 18.40
CA GLU A 44 -4.57 -0.13 19.53
C GLU A 44 -3.12 -0.27 20.01
N LYS A 45 -2.57 -1.48 20.04
CA LYS A 45 -1.18 -1.70 20.48
C LYS A 45 -0.19 -1.31 19.40
N SER A 46 -0.46 -1.66 18.15
CA SER A 46 0.42 -1.35 17.02
C SER A 46 0.44 0.14 16.71
N SER A 47 -0.72 0.79 16.68
CA SER A 47 -0.86 2.24 16.48
C SER A 47 -0.02 3.06 17.46
N LYS A 48 -0.03 2.71 18.76
CA LYS A 48 0.81 3.37 19.78
C LYS A 48 2.30 3.16 19.53
N LYS A 49 2.71 1.94 19.16
CA LYS A 49 4.11 1.64 18.84
C LYS A 49 4.58 2.38 17.59
N VAL A 50 3.76 2.41 16.54
CA VAL A 50 4.04 3.13 15.30
C VAL A 50 4.18 4.62 15.57
N LEU A 51 3.22 5.26 16.24
CA LEU A 51 3.34 6.69 16.57
C LEU A 51 4.55 6.99 17.47
N GLN A 52 4.89 6.09 18.40
CA GLN A 52 6.09 6.24 19.21
C GLN A 52 7.37 6.14 18.36
N ALA A 53 7.42 5.21 17.41
CA ALA A 53 8.53 5.05 16.47
C ALA A 53 8.68 6.30 15.60
N LEU A 54 7.60 6.75 14.96
CA LEU A 54 7.58 7.96 14.12
C LEU A 54 8.02 9.19 14.93
N LYS A 55 7.47 9.40 16.12
CA LYS A 55 7.81 10.54 16.99
C LYS A 55 9.28 10.55 17.43
N SER A 56 9.90 9.38 17.53
CA SER A 56 11.28 9.23 18.00
C SER A 56 12.27 9.00 16.86
N ALA A 57 11.79 9.05 15.61
CA ALA A 57 12.59 8.75 14.43
C ALA A 57 13.70 9.78 14.26
N LYS A 58 14.93 9.29 14.10
CA LYS A 58 16.07 10.12 13.67
C LYS A 58 16.12 10.25 12.16
N ASP A 59 15.64 9.22 11.48
CA ASP A 59 15.52 9.10 10.03
C ASP A 59 14.07 8.69 9.73
N PRO A 60 13.18 9.65 9.45
CA PRO A 60 11.77 9.36 9.20
C PRO A 60 11.56 8.45 8.00
N VAL A 61 12.33 8.64 6.92
CA VAL A 61 12.28 7.81 5.71
C VAL A 61 12.57 6.35 6.04
N GLN A 62 13.65 6.08 6.79
CA GLN A 62 14.00 4.73 7.20
C GLN A 62 12.94 4.13 8.15
N THR A 63 12.44 4.90 9.11
CA THR A 63 11.43 4.41 10.06
C THR A 63 10.12 4.07 9.34
N VAL A 64 9.62 4.94 8.45
CA VAL A 64 8.40 4.68 7.66
C VAL A 64 8.59 3.45 6.77
N ALA A 65 9.72 3.34 6.06
CA ALA A 65 10.00 2.17 5.24
C ALA A 65 10.04 0.88 6.05
N SER A 66 10.61 0.91 7.26
CA SER A 66 10.65 -0.24 8.18
C SER A 66 9.25 -0.63 8.67
N ILE A 67 8.36 0.35 8.88
CA ILE A 67 6.96 0.10 9.23
C ILE A 67 6.23 -0.54 8.06
N ALA A 68 6.38 0.01 6.84
CA ALA A 68 5.74 -0.52 5.64
C ALA A 68 6.16 -1.97 5.35
N VAL A 69 7.46 -2.27 5.39
CA VAL A 69 7.96 -3.65 5.26
C VAL A 69 7.43 -4.55 6.38
N GLY A 70 7.43 -4.07 7.63
CA GLY A 70 6.90 -4.83 8.76
C GLY A 70 5.41 -5.17 8.63
N LEU A 71 4.62 -4.28 8.00
CA LEU A 71 3.22 -4.55 7.66
C LEU A 71 3.10 -5.59 6.55
N GLY A 72 3.93 -5.49 5.49
CA GLY A 72 4.01 -6.49 4.42
C GLY A 72 4.35 -7.89 4.94
N GLU A 73 5.43 -8.02 5.72
CA GLU A 73 5.83 -9.30 6.33
C GLU A 73 4.74 -9.87 7.26
N ALA A 74 4.02 -9.01 7.98
CA ALA A 74 2.92 -9.43 8.84
C ALA A 74 1.71 -9.91 8.05
N TYR A 75 1.44 -9.33 6.88
CA TYR A 75 0.46 -9.83 5.92
C TYR A 75 0.88 -11.20 5.38
N GLU A 76 2.11 -11.32 4.87
CA GLU A 76 2.61 -12.54 4.23
C GLU A 76 2.54 -13.76 5.15
N LYS A 77 2.90 -13.57 6.42
CA LYS A 77 2.81 -14.61 7.45
C LYS A 77 1.39 -15.13 7.68
N ARG A 78 0.36 -14.32 7.44
CA ARG A 78 -1.05 -14.64 7.71
C ARG A 78 -1.81 -15.10 6.47
N LYS A 79 -1.54 -14.47 5.33
CA LYS A 79 -2.34 -14.58 4.11
C LYS A 79 -1.58 -15.18 2.93
N GLY A 80 -0.26 -15.31 3.04
CA GLY A 80 0.62 -15.73 1.94
C GLY A 80 1.23 -14.52 1.21
N ASP A 81 2.14 -14.82 0.28
CA ASP A 81 3.00 -13.84 -0.38
C ASP A 81 2.21 -12.72 -1.07
N ILE A 82 2.76 -11.50 -1.05
CA ILE A 82 2.22 -10.38 -1.82
C ILE A 82 2.59 -10.60 -3.29
N PRO A 83 1.62 -10.65 -4.22
CA PRO A 83 1.93 -10.84 -5.64
C PRO A 83 2.76 -9.70 -6.21
N ASP A 84 3.77 -10.03 -7.03
CA ASP A 84 4.70 -9.07 -7.63
C ASP A 84 3.97 -7.95 -8.40
N GLU A 85 2.85 -8.29 -9.04
CA GLU A 85 2.04 -7.37 -9.84
C GLU A 85 1.40 -6.25 -9.00
N VAL A 86 1.15 -6.50 -7.71
CA VAL A 86 0.54 -5.53 -6.79
C VAL A 86 1.50 -5.02 -5.72
N ALA A 87 2.69 -5.61 -5.57
CA ALA A 87 3.65 -5.26 -4.53
C ALA A 87 4.05 -3.78 -4.55
N GLY A 88 4.32 -3.23 -5.75
CA GLY A 88 4.66 -1.82 -5.92
C GLY A 88 3.53 -0.85 -5.56
N PRO A 89 2.34 -1.00 -6.16
CA PRO A 89 1.16 -0.21 -5.78
C PRO A 89 0.81 -0.31 -4.30
N VAL A 90 0.87 -1.51 -3.71
CA VAL A 90 0.64 -1.72 -2.27
C VAL A 90 1.65 -0.94 -1.43
N ALA A 91 2.94 -1.01 -1.78
CA ALA A 91 3.98 -0.29 -1.05
C ALA A 91 3.72 1.22 -1.05
N ALA A 92 3.32 1.80 -2.19
CA ALA A 92 2.96 3.21 -2.30
C ALA A 92 1.80 3.59 -1.37
N GLU A 93 0.70 2.83 -1.43
CA GLU A 93 -0.48 3.08 -0.60
C GLU A 93 -0.18 2.95 0.90
N VAL A 94 0.60 1.93 1.30
CA VAL A 94 0.97 1.72 2.70
C VAL A 94 1.89 2.85 3.20
N VAL A 95 2.84 3.30 2.39
CA VAL A 95 3.72 4.43 2.74
C VAL A 95 2.90 5.71 2.93
N GLU A 96 2.01 6.03 1.99
CA GLU A 96 1.11 7.19 2.10
C GLU A 96 0.26 7.11 3.37
N MET A 97 -0.30 5.93 3.67
CA MET A 97 -1.11 5.71 4.87
C MET A 97 -0.33 5.98 6.17
N ILE A 98 0.94 5.57 6.24
CA ILE A 98 1.79 5.80 7.42
C ILE A 98 2.12 7.29 7.57
N TYR A 99 2.43 7.98 6.47
CA TYR A 99 2.69 9.42 6.48
C TYR A 99 1.45 10.22 6.88
N ASP A 100 0.30 9.99 6.25
CA ASP A 100 -0.98 10.61 6.61
C ASP A 100 -1.33 10.37 8.08
N TYR A 101 -1.07 9.17 8.59
CA TYR A 101 -1.27 8.85 10.00
C TYR A 101 -0.33 9.64 10.93
N GLY A 102 0.94 9.75 10.57
CA GLY A 102 1.94 10.54 11.31
C GLY A 102 1.64 12.04 11.31
N GLU A 103 1.23 12.59 10.17
CA GLU A 103 0.85 14.00 10.02
C GLU A 103 -0.40 14.35 10.84
N LYS A 104 -1.45 13.54 10.73
CA LYS A 104 -2.68 13.72 11.52
C LYS A 104 -2.44 13.62 13.03
N ALA A 105 -1.44 12.84 13.44
CA ALA A 105 -1.02 12.74 14.83
C ALA A 105 -0.06 13.87 15.26
N GLY A 106 0.42 14.71 14.33
CA GLY A 106 1.37 15.79 14.57
C GLY A 106 2.74 15.30 15.02
N VAL A 107 3.15 14.09 14.58
CA VAL A 107 4.44 13.48 14.93
C VAL A 107 5.41 13.41 13.76
N LEU A 108 4.95 13.76 12.57
CA LEU A 108 5.70 13.71 11.32
C LEU A 108 5.17 14.81 10.39
N GLU A 109 6.05 15.36 9.55
CA GLU A 109 5.68 16.19 8.39
C GLU A 109 6.27 15.49 7.17
N ALA A 110 5.47 15.28 6.12
CA ALA A 110 5.90 14.58 4.92
C ALA A 110 6.07 15.57 3.76
N THR A 111 7.17 15.46 3.04
CA THR A 111 7.29 16.03 1.70
C THR A 111 7.09 14.94 0.64
N GLU A 112 6.78 15.34 -0.60
CA GLU A 112 6.76 14.41 -1.74
C GLU A 112 8.10 13.68 -1.91
N GLU A 113 9.21 14.39 -1.68
CA GLU A 113 10.56 13.82 -1.72
C GLU A 113 10.77 12.75 -0.62
N ASP A 114 10.23 12.96 0.59
CA ASP A 114 10.31 11.97 1.66
C ASP A 114 9.54 10.68 1.32
N MET A 115 8.35 10.83 0.70
CA MET A 115 7.55 9.68 0.26
C MET A 115 8.26 8.90 -0.86
N GLU A 116 8.83 9.58 -1.86
CA GLU A 116 9.59 8.94 -2.93
C GLU A 116 10.82 8.19 -2.38
N ASN A 117 11.61 8.86 -1.53
CA ASN A 117 12.77 8.27 -0.87
C ASN A 117 12.38 7.05 0.00
N THR A 118 11.21 7.09 0.63
CA THR A 118 10.69 5.99 1.42
C THR A 118 10.35 4.80 0.55
N LEU A 119 9.76 5.00 -0.62
CA LEU A 119 9.48 3.90 -1.55
C LEU A 119 10.76 3.22 -2.04
N TYR A 120 11.78 3.98 -2.44
CA TYR A 120 13.09 3.41 -2.76
C TYR A 120 13.66 2.61 -1.58
N LYS A 121 13.53 3.14 -0.37
CA LYS A 121 14.00 2.46 0.85
C LYS A 121 13.22 1.18 1.14
N VAL A 122 11.90 1.14 0.89
CA VAL A 122 11.09 -0.09 1.00
C VAL A 122 11.64 -1.17 0.08
N TYR A 123 11.89 -0.84 -1.20
CA TYR A 123 12.47 -1.80 -2.15
C TYR A 123 13.87 -2.27 -1.76
N GLU A 124 14.71 -1.38 -1.25
CA GLU A 124 16.05 -1.72 -0.74
C GLU A 124 15.96 -2.74 0.40
N ILE A 125 15.08 -2.49 1.38
CA ILE A 125 14.90 -3.36 2.54
C ILE A 125 14.33 -4.71 2.12
N TRP A 126 13.30 -4.72 1.27
CA TRP A 126 12.63 -5.94 0.83
C TRP A 126 13.53 -6.80 -0.08
N GLY A 127 14.34 -6.15 -0.94
CA GLY A 127 15.36 -6.80 -1.76
C GLY A 127 16.54 -7.37 -0.98
N GLY A 128 16.63 -7.11 0.34
CA GLY A 128 17.67 -7.64 1.21
C GLY A 128 19.00 -6.88 1.16
N GLU A 129 19.02 -5.69 0.55
CA GLU A 129 20.20 -4.82 0.57
C GLU A 129 20.24 -4.07 1.91
N HIS A 130 21.43 -4.00 2.55
CA HIS A 130 21.67 -3.21 3.79
C HIS A 130 21.02 -3.70 5.12
N GLN A 131 21.05 -5.01 5.39
CA GLN A 131 20.40 -5.64 6.57
C GLN A 131 20.88 -5.18 7.97
N GLN A 132 22.19 -4.95 8.20
CA GLN A 132 22.75 -5.00 9.57
C GLN A 132 22.32 -3.87 10.54
N GLY A 133 21.80 -2.74 10.05
CA GLY A 133 21.26 -1.65 10.90
C GLY A 133 19.73 -1.62 10.98
N ILE A 134 19.08 -2.08 9.92
CA ILE A 134 17.62 -2.02 9.72
C ILE A 134 16.91 -3.13 10.50
N ASP A 135 17.57 -4.29 10.66
CA ASP A 135 17.00 -5.46 11.33
C ASP A 135 16.50 -5.18 12.75
N ARG A 136 17.18 -4.35 13.54
CA ARG A 136 16.78 -4.14 14.95
C ARG A 136 15.45 -3.38 15.07
N GLU A 137 15.30 -2.30 14.31
CA GLU A 137 14.08 -1.49 14.31
C GLU A 137 12.94 -2.23 13.62
N ARG A 138 13.23 -2.84 12.45
CA ARG A 138 12.30 -3.72 11.73
C ARG A 138 11.78 -4.84 12.62
N ASN A 139 12.65 -5.60 13.30
CA ASN A 139 12.24 -6.72 14.15
C ASN A 139 11.36 -6.28 15.33
N ALA A 140 11.62 -5.10 15.92
CA ALA A 140 10.81 -4.59 17.02
C ALA A 140 9.40 -4.18 16.55
N ILE A 141 9.31 -3.55 15.39
CA ILE A 141 8.05 -3.16 14.75
C ILE A 141 7.28 -4.41 14.30
N GLN A 142 7.94 -5.32 13.59
CA GLN A 142 7.39 -6.60 13.12
C GLN A 142 6.89 -7.47 14.28
N ALA A 143 7.63 -7.55 15.39
CA ALA A 143 7.17 -8.25 16.60
C ALA A 143 5.89 -7.62 17.18
N GLY A 144 5.68 -6.32 16.99
CA GLY A 144 4.44 -5.64 17.35
C GLY A 144 3.26 -6.14 16.54
N PHE A 145 3.37 -6.14 15.20
CA PHE A 145 2.31 -6.61 14.31
C PHE A 145 2.01 -8.10 14.48
N ASN A 146 3.05 -8.91 14.73
CA ASN A 146 2.92 -10.36 14.95
C ASN A 146 2.17 -10.75 16.23
N GLN A 147 2.01 -9.84 17.18
CA GLN A 147 1.30 -10.08 18.43
C GLN A 147 -0.22 -9.84 18.33
N ILE A 148 -0.70 -9.30 17.20
CA ILE A 148 -2.13 -9.07 17.00
C ILE A 148 -2.82 -10.39 16.63
N PRO A 149 -3.87 -10.82 17.35
CA PRO A 149 -4.65 -12.00 17.00
C PRO A 149 -5.34 -11.89 15.62
N ASP A 150 -5.41 -13.00 14.86
CA ASP A 150 -6.02 -13.01 13.52
C ASP A 150 -7.51 -12.61 13.52
N ASP A 151 -8.24 -12.92 14.60
CA ASP A 151 -9.65 -12.56 14.75
C ASP A 151 -9.84 -11.05 14.90
N VAL A 152 -8.90 -10.36 15.56
CA VAL A 152 -8.91 -8.89 15.68
C VAL A 152 -8.68 -8.25 14.31
N VAL A 153 -7.71 -8.74 13.55
CA VAL A 153 -7.44 -8.25 12.18
C VAL A 153 -8.65 -8.52 11.28
N SER A 154 -9.22 -9.71 11.33
CA SER A 154 -10.37 -10.09 10.51
C SER A 154 -11.62 -9.25 10.82
N GLN A 155 -11.86 -8.95 12.10
CA GLN A 155 -12.94 -8.03 12.52
C GLN A 155 -12.69 -6.62 11.99
N ALA A 156 -11.46 -6.10 12.11
CA ALA A 156 -11.10 -4.78 11.62
C ALA A 156 -11.25 -4.67 10.09
N VAL A 157 -10.75 -5.65 9.33
CA VAL A 157 -10.93 -5.72 7.86
C VAL A 157 -12.41 -5.78 7.50
N SER A 158 -13.20 -6.61 8.19
CA SER A 158 -14.65 -6.69 7.96
C SER A 158 -15.35 -5.35 8.25
N HIS A 159 -14.92 -4.65 9.29
CA HIS A 159 -15.44 -3.31 9.61
C HIS A 159 -15.09 -2.31 8.52
N ILE A 160 -13.88 -2.34 7.97
CA ILE A 160 -13.41 -1.45 6.90
C ILE A 160 -14.18 -1.73 5.60
N ALA A 161 -14.27 -2.99 5.18
CA ALA A 161 -14.96 -3.40 3.96
C ALA A 161 -16.47 -3.05 3.97
N ASN A 162 -17.08 -2.96 5.15
CA ASN A 162 -18.50 -2.62 5.32
C ASN A 162 -18.76 -1.13 5.59
N ARG A 163 -17.75 -0.25 5.53
CA ARG A 163 -17.98 1.20 5.68
C ARG A 163 -18.68 1.75 4.42
N PRO A 164 -19.69 2.62 4.57
CA PRO A 164 -20.27 3.32 3.43
C PRO A 164 -19.18 4.14 2.72
N ALA A 165 -19.15 4.06 1.39
CA ALA A 165 -18.10 4.59 0.49
C ALA A 165 -17.83 6.11 0.56
N SER A 166 -18.44 6.84 1.50
CA SER A 166 -18.27 8.29 1.67
C SER A 166 -16.93 8.71 2.28
N ILE A 167 -16.02 7.78 2.57
CA ILE A 167 -14.68 8.08 3.12
C ILE A 167 -13.56 7.62 2.16
N THR A 168 -13.85 6.68 1.25
CA THR A 168 -12.89 6.12 0.27
C THR A 168 -12.75 6.97 -1.01
N SER A 169 -13.34 8.17 -1.06
CA SER A 169 -13.27 9.03 -2.25
C SER A 169 -11.95 9.78 -2.41
N GLY A 170 -11.06 9.76 -1.40
CA GLY A 170 -9.73 10.35 -1.51
C GLY A 170 -8.79 9.51 -2.37
N VAL A 171 -8.68 8.22 -2.05
CA VAL A 171 -7.74 7.28 -2.69
C VAL A 171 -8.14 6.98 -4.14
N GLN A 172 -9.43 6.80 -4.44
CA GLN A 172 -9.89 6.54 -5.82
C GLN A 172 -9.91 7.78 -6.73
N GLN A 173 -9.86 9.01 -6.19
CA GLN A 173 -9.77 10.22 -7.03
C GLN A 173 -8.33 10.52 -7.46
N ALA A 174 -7.33 10.15 -6.65
CA ALA A 174 -5.92 10.29 -7.03
C ALA A 174 -5.55 9.39 -8.23
N ALA A 175 -6.11 8.18 -8.30
CA ALA A 175 -5.91 7.24 -9.42
C ALA A 175 -6.61 7.65 -10.75
N ARG A 176 -7.37 8.75 -10.78
CA ARG A 176 -8.01 9.28 -12.01
C ARG A 176 -7.37 10.58 -12.50
N ALA A 177 -6.37 11.09 -11.78
CA ALA A 177 -5.68 12.35 -12.11
C ALA A 177 -4.30 12.16 -12.75
N TYR A 178 -3.87 10.91 -12.92
CA TYR A 178 -2.70 10.48 -13.70
C TYR A 178 -3.15 9.56 -14.84
#